data_AF-A0A7C6NLQ0-F1
#
_entry.id   AF-A0A7C6NLQ0-F1
#
_cell.length_a   1.000
_cell.length_b   1.000
_cell.length_c   1.000
_cell.angle_alpha   90.00
_cell.angle_beta   90.00
_cell.angle_gamma   90.00
#
_symmetry.space_group_name_H-M   'P 1'
#
loop_
_entity.id
_entity.type
_entity.pdbx_description
1 polymer ?
#
loop_
_entity_poly.entity_id
_entity_poly.type
_entity_poly.pdbx_seq_one_letter_code
_entity_poly.pdbx_strand_id
1 'polypeptide(L)'
;MKSNIIEIVTLLIQRLLVDGEVFMEEEIVMELLELGYEIKDIDQAFELIYNGTEIIEAENPQPKQSRELGFYNRVFSNAEKMYLPLNIQGLLIKIVFSRILSVDEYEEIIKRLIQSSYHELISELSLWDIIEDVVEDQYKLYLLLNEINEFQDIIPDANRYLN
;
A
#
# COMPACT_ATOMS: atom_id res chain seq x y z
N MET A 1 -13.96 25.49 -20.06
CA MET A 1 -13.81 24.99 -18.68
C MET A 1 -13.82 26.18 -17.76
N LYS A 2 -14.59 26.15 -16.66
CA LYS A 2 -14.70 27.28 -15.72
C LYS A 2 -13.33 27.54 -15.07
N SER A 3 -12.91 28.80 -14.96
CA SER A 3 -11.61 29.20 -14.38
C SER A 3 -11.38 28.60 -12.99
N ASN A 4 -12.43 28.48 -12.19
CA ASN A 4 -12.41 27.94 -10.83
C ASN A 4 -12.00 26.46 -10.78
N ILE A 5 -12.43 25.65 -11.75
CA ILE A 5 -12.15 24.20 -11.75
C ILE A 5 -10.65 23.97 -11.97
N ILE A 6 -10.02 24.72 -12.88
CA ILE A 6 -8.58 24.59 -13.16
C ILE A 6 -7.75 25.04 -11.96
N GLU A 7 -8.19 26.08 -11.26
CA GLU A 7 -7.54 26.57 -10.05
C GLU A 7 -7.60 25.54 -8.92
N ILE A 8 -8.79 24.95 -8.68
CA ILE A 8 -8.97 23.86 -7.71
C ILE A 8 -8.07 22.68 -8.07
N VAL A 9 -8.07 22.23 -9.33
CA VAL A 9 -7.21 21.12 -9.80
C VAL A 9 -5.73 21.44 -9.57
N THR A 10 -5.29 22.67 -9.83
CA THR A 10 -3.89 23.08 -9.63
C THR A 10 -3.50 23.03 -8.16
N LEU A 11 -4.38 23.48 -7.27
CA LEU A 11 -4.17 23.47 -5.82
C LEU A 11 -4.08 22.03 -5.28
N LEU A 12 -4.96 21.15 -5.75
CA LEU A 12 -4.96 19.74 -5.41
C LEU A 12 -3.69 19.03 -5.88
N ILE A 13 -3.22 19.28 -7.11
CA ILE A 13 -1.97 18.72 -7.64
C ILE A 13 -0.75 19.21 -6.85
N GLN A 14 -0.69 20.50 -6.50
CA GLN A 14 0.41 21.04 -5.69
C GLN A 14 0.49 20.37 -4.32
N ARG A 15 -0.66 20.11 -3.69
CA ARG A 15 -0.73 19.40 -2.41
C ARG A 15 -0.29 17.94 -2.51
N LEU A 16 -0.75 17.23 -3.55
CA LEU A 16 -0.33 15.86 -3.84
C LEU A 16 1.19 15.72 -4.00
N LEU A 17 1.84 16.72 -4.61
CA LEU A 17 3.29 16.68 -4.87
C LEU A 17 4.16 17.06 -3.67
N VAL A 18 3.63 17.83 -2.72
CA VAL A 18 4.43 18.40 -1.61
C VAL A 18 4.38 17.53 -0.35
N ASP A 19 3.20 17.02 0.02
CA ASP A 19 3.04 16.46 1.38
C ASP A 19 3.07 14.92 1.42
N GLY A 20 2.79 14.21 0.33
CA GLY A 20 2.73 12.73 0.33
C GLY A 20 1.78 12.15 1.39
N GLU A 21 0.94 13.00 2.01
CA GLU A 21 0.01 12.65 3.08
C GLU A 21 -1.28 12.05 2.52
N VAL A 22 -1.92 11.25 3.37
CA VAL A 22 -3.18 10.57 3.11
C VAL A 22 -4.25 11.61 2.76
N PHE A 23 -4.79 11.49 1.56
CA PHE A 23 -5.79 12.38 0.96
C PHE A 23 -7.11 12.29 1.73
N MET A 24 -7.36 13.19 2.69
CA MET A 24 -8.68 13.28 3.34
C MET A 24 -9.59 14.22 2.54
N GLU A 25 -10.36 13.63 1.64
CA GLU A 25 -11.27 14.34 0.72
C GLU A 25 -12.22 15.30 1.45
N GLU A 26 -12.73 14.92 2.63
CA GLU A 26 -13.66 15.74 3.42
C GLU A 26 -13.04 17.05 3.94
N GLU A 27 -11.78 17.03 4.37
CA GLU A 27 -11.08 18.22 4.89
C GLU A 27 -10.81 19.22 3.77
N ILE A 28 -10.36 18.72 2.63
CA ILE A 28 -10.08 19.53 1.44
C ILE A 28 -11.36 20.16 0.89
N VAL A 29 -12.46 19.42 0.85
CA VAL A 29 -13.77 19.95 0.43
C VAL A 29 -14.22 21.08 1.34
N MET A 30 -14.08 20.94 2.66
CA MET A 30 -14.41 22.01 3.61
C MET A 30 -13.56 23.27 3.39
N GLU A 31 -12.25 23.13 3.23
CA GLU A 31 -11.36 24.26 2.96
C GLU A 31 -11.72 24.98 1.65
N LEU A 32 -12.00 24.24 0.57
CA LEU A 32 -12.38 24.82 -0.71
C LEU A 32 -13.73 25.57 -0.61
N LEU A 33 -14.68 25.06 0.18
CA LEU A 33 -15.93 25.76 0.47
C LEU A 33 -15.68 27.05 1.26
N GLU A 34 -14.77 27.04 2.24
CA GLU A 34 -14.37 28.23 3.01
C GLU A 34 -13.68 29.30 2.14
N LEU A 35 -12.92 28.87 1.13
CA LEU A 35 -12.32 29.74 0.11
C LEU A 35 -13.35 30.32 -0.89
N GLY A 36 -14.61 29.87 -0.80
CA GLY A 36 -15.73 30.38 -1.60
C GLY A 36 -15.95 29.64 -2.91
N TYR A 37 -15.35 28.45 -3.10
CA TYR A 37 -15.64 27.61 -4.25
C TYR A 37 -17.01 26.95 -4.14
N GLU A 38 -17.72 26.82 -5.26
CA GLU A 38 -19.00 26.13 -5.30
C GLU A 38 -18.80 24.61 -5.26
N ILE A 39 -19.64 23.89 -4.52
CA ILE A 39 -19.59 22.41 -4.42
C ILE A 39 -19.55 21.73 -5.78
N LYS A 40 -20.30 22.26 -6.75
CA LYS A 40 -20.34 21.73 -8.13
C LYS A 40 -19.01 21.86 -8.86
N ASP A 41 -18.26 22.92 -8.61
CA ASP A 41 -16.95 23.14 -9.23
C ASP A 41 -15.88 22.29 -8.53
N ILE A 42 -16.04 22.04 -7.22
CA ILE A 42 -15.22 21.11 -6.43
C ILE A 42 -15.42 19.67 -6.93
N ASP A 43 -16.65 19.19 -7.01
CA ASP A 43 -16.99 17.84 -7.49
C ASP A 43 -16.38 17.57 -8.88
N GLN A 44 -16.51 18.54 -9.80
CA GLN A 44 -15.93 18.43 -11.14
C GLN A 44 -14.39 18.42 -11.13
N ALA A 45 -13.75 19.13 -10.21
CA ALA A 45 -12.30 19.12 -10.08
C ALA A 45 -11.80 17.76 -9.56
N PHE A 46 -12.49 17.17 -8.57
CA PHE A 46 -12.20 15.83 -8.09
C PHE A 46 -12.43 14.78 -9.19
N GLU A 47 -13.54 14.84 -9.92
CA GLU A 47 -13.77 13.97 -11.08
C GLU A 47 -12.64 14.08 -12.12
N LEU A 48 -12.13 15.29 -12.40
CA LEU A 48 -11.01 15.46 -13.34
C LEU A 48 -9.69 14.87 -12.84
N ILE A 49 -9.43 14.94 -11.54
CA ILE A 49 -8.24 14.33 -10.94
C ILE A 49 -8.37 12.81 -10.96
N TYR A 50 -9.50 12.25 -10.51
CA TYR A 50 -9.72 10.81 -10.51
C TYR A 50 -9.71 10.21 -11.93
N ASN A 51 -10.37 10.87 -12.90
CA ASN A 51 -10.34 10.42 -14.30
C ASN A 51 -8.96 10.65 -14.95
N GLY A 52 -8.24 11.71 -14.55
CA GLY A 52 -6.87 11.96 -14.99
C GLY A 52 -5.89 10.92 -14.45
N THR A 53 -6.07 10.48 -13.20
CA THR A 53 -5.31 9.37 -12.62
C THR A 53 -5.66 8.04 -13.24
N GLU A 54 -6.92 7.78 -13.61
CA GLU A 54 -7.30 6.59 -14.39
C GLU A 54 -6.59 6.53 -15.76
N ILE A 55 -6.37 7.67 -16.42
CA ILE A 55 -5.60 7.72 -17.70
C ILE A 55 -4.12 7.42 -17.46
N ILE A 56 -3.55 7.91 -16.35
CA ILE A 56 -2.15 7.62 -15.96
C ILE A 56 -1.99 6.15 -15.54
N GLU A 57 -3.00 5.57 -14.87
CA GLU A 57 -3.07 4.16 -14.52
C GLU A 57 -3.33 3.26 -15.73
N ALA A 58 -4.04 3.75 -16.76
CA ALA A 58 -4.25 3.03 -18.03
C ALA A 58 -3.01 3.08 -18.95
N GLU A 59 -2.17 4.11 -18.85
CA GLU A 59 -0.84 4.15 -19.46
C GLU A 59 0.21 3.38 -18.66
N ASN A 60 -0.08 3.02 -17.40
CA ASN A 60 0.53 1.87 -16.79
C ASN A 60 -0.05 0.66 -17.54
N PRO A 61 0.72 -0.04 -18.38
CA PRO A 61 0.21 -1.29 -18.91
C PRO A 61 -0.12 -2.14 -17.68
N GLN A 62 -1.41 -2.43 -17.50
CA GLN A 62 -1.91 -3.62 -16.79
C GLN A 62 -0.79 -4.64 -16.84
N PRO A 63 -0.22 -5.11 -15.70
CA PRO A 63 0.84 -6.08 -15.76
C PRO A 63 0.26 -7.25 -16.53
N LYS A 64 0.64 -7.35 -17.81
CA LYS A 64 0.39 -8.53 -18.62
C LYS A 64 0.81 -9.68 -17.73
N GLN A 65 -0.06 -10.67 -17.60
CA GLN A 65 0.11 -11.92 -16.86
C GLN A 65 1.32 -12.74 -17.38
N SER A 66 2.48 -12.12 -17.36
CA SER A 66 3.74 -12.56 -17.91
C SER A 66 4.82 -11.59 -17.42
N ARG A 67 5.05 -11.59 -16.11
CA ARG A 67 6.41 -11.37 -15.62
C ARG A 67 6.79 -12.63 -14.90
N GLU A 68 7.63 -13.41 -15.57
CA GLU A 68 8.67 -14.22 -14.95
C GLU A 68 9.15 -13.53 -13.65
N LEU A 69 9.61 -14.32 -12.68
CA LEU A 69 10.26 -13.89 -11.43
C LEU A 69 11.51 -13.02 -11.68
N GLY A 70 11.35 -11.91 -12.40
CA GLY A 70 12.27 -10.83 -12.59
C GLY A 70 12.41 -10.12 -11.26
N PHE A 71 13.63 -9.70 -10.96
CA PHE A 71 13.99 -9.12 -9.69
C PHE A 71 13.04 -7.97 -9.30
N TYR A 72 12.14 -8.25 -8.36
CA TYR A 72 11.31 -7.23 -7.73
C TYR A 72 12.15 -6.53 -6.67
N ASN A 73 12.85 -5.48 -7.09
CA ASN A 73 13.73 -4.69 -6.23
C ASN A 73 12.90 -3.64 -5.48
N ARG A 74 12.18 -4.07 -4.44
CA ARG A 74 11.44 -3.15 -3.59
C ARG A 74 12.38 -2.32 -2.73
N VAL A 75 12.14 -1.01 -2.69
CA VAL A 75 12.75 -0.08 -1.74
C VAL A 75 11.65 0.61 -0.96
N PHE A 76 11.72 0.60 0.37
CA PHE A 76 10.74 1.30 1.20
C PHE A 76 10.86 2.82 1.05
N SER A 77 9.72 3.50 0.91
CA SER A 77 9.62 4.94 0.92
C SER A 77 9.94 5.49 2.32
N ASN A 78 10.18 6.80 2.42
CA ASN A 78 10.43 7.43 3.73
C ASN A 78 9.20 7.36 4.65
N ALA A 79 7.99 7.51 4.09
CA ALA A 79 6.75 7.34 4.82
C ALA A 79 6.61 5.91 5.36
N GLU A 80 6.84 4.89 4.52
CA GLU A 80 6.78 3.48 4.95
C GLU A 80 7.78 3.18 6.05
N LYS A 81 9.01 3.70 5.95
CA LYS A 81 10.04 3.54 6.98
C LYS A 81 9.66 4.18 8.32
N MET A 82 8.81 5.19 8.31
CA MET A 82 8.33 5.85 9.53
C MET A 82 7.32 4.98 10.28
N TYR A 83 6.47 4.25 9.55
CA TYR A 83 5.46 3.37 10.13
C TYR A 83 5.98 1.95 10.42
N LEU A 84 6.95 1.46 9.65
CA LEU A 84 7.48 0.10 9.78
C LEU A 84 8.74 0.09 10.66
N PRO A 85 8.76 -0.59 11.81
CA PRO A 85 9.98 -0.78 12.59
C PRO A 85 11.08 -1.48 11.80
N LEU A 86 12.34 -1.21 12.14
CA LEU A 86 13.49 -1.71 11.36
C LEU A 86 13.57 -3.24 11.28
N ASN A 87 13.19 -3.95 12.35
CA ASN A 87 13.13 -5.42 12.34
C ASN A 87 12.06 -5.93 11.35
N ILE A 88 10.90 -5.28 11.30
CA ILE A 88 9.82 -5.61 10.37
C ILE A 88 10.23 -5.34 8.92
N GLN A 89 10.89 -4.21 8.66
CA GLN A 89 11.46 -3.92 7.34
C GLN A 89 12.42 -5.03 6.89
N GLY A 90 13.26 -5.52 7.80
CA GLY A 90 14.17 -6.64 7.53
C GLY A 90 13.45 -7.93 7.19
N LEU A 91 12.37 -8.26 7.90
CA LEU A 91 11.54 -9.44 7.61
C LEU A 91 10.83 -9.32 6.26
N LEU A 92 10.22 -8.19 5.96
CA LEU A 92 9.60 -7.93 4.66
C LEU A 92 10.60 -8.07 3.51
N ILE A 93 11.84 -7.59 3.70
CA ILE A 93 12.92 -7.80 2.74
C ILE A 93 13.22 -9.31 2.56
N LYS A 94 13.26 -10.11 3.63
CA LYS A 94 13.45 -11.56 3.51
C LYS A 94 12.31 -12.23 2.75
N ILE A 95 11.06 -11.83 3.02
CA ILE A 95 9.87 -12.34 2.33
C ILE A 95 9.94 -12.03 0.83
N VAL A 96 10.30 -10.81 0.44
CA VAL A 96 10.38 -10.48 -0.99
C VAL A 96 11.51 -11.23 -1.70
N PHE A 97 12.61 -11.50 -0.99
CA PHE A 97 13.73 -12.27 -1.51
C PHE A 97 13.48 -13.78 -1.57
N SER A 98 12.58 -14.34 -0.75
CA SER A 98 12.20 -15.76 -0.81
C SER A 98 11.45 -16.09 -2.10
N ARG A 99 10.79 -15.08 -2.70
CA ARG A 99 9.99 -15.23 -3.92
C ARG A 99 8.83 -16.22 -3.79
N ILE A 100 8.42 -16.51 -2.56
CA ILE A 100 7.28 -17.39 -2.27
C ILE A 100 5.97 -16.64 -2.55
N LEU A 101 5.94 -15.35 -2.20
CA LEU A 101 4.80 -14.48 -2.43
C LEU A 101 4.87 -13.80 -3.79
N SER A 102 3.70 -13.62 -4.39
CA SER A 102 3.52 -12.73 -5.53
C SER A 102 3.71 -11.27 -5.11
N VAL A 103 3.95 -10.40 -6.09
CA VAL A 103 4.10 -8.96 -5.85
C VAL A 103 2.81 -8.37 -5.23
N ASP A 104 1.65 -8.83 -5.68
CA ASP A 104 0.36 -8.34 -5.20
C ASP A 104 0.11 -8.74 -3.74
N GLU A 105 0.41 -9.99 -3.37
CA GLU A 105 0.34 -10.45 -1.97
C GLU A 105 1.30 -9.64 -1.07
N TYR A 106 2.52 -9.41 -1.55
CA TYR A 106 3.53 -8.67 -0.80
C TYR A 106 3.16 -7.20 -0.56
N GLU A 107 2.67 -6.49 -1.58
CA GLU A 107 2.24 -5.09 -1.43
C GLU A 107 0.98 -4.96 -0.57
N GLU A 108 0.05 -5.91 -0.65
CA GLU A 108 -1.13 -5.93 0.23
C GLU A 108 -0.73 -6.13 1.70
N ILE A 109 0.25 -6.99 1.99
CA ILE A 109 0.81 -7.14 3.35
C ILE A 109 1.37 -5.81 3.87
N ILE A 110 2.18 -5.10 3.06
CA ILE A 110 2.74 -3.78 3.44
C ILE A 110 1.62 -2.78 3.74
N LYS A 111 0.62 -2.71 2.87
CA LYS A 111 -0.52 -1.81 3.03
C LYS A 111 -1.27 -2.08 4.33
N ARG A 112 -1.59 -3.35 4.62
CA ARG A 112 -2.29 -3.73 5.86
C ARG A 112 -1.47 -3.46 7.11
N LEU A 113 -0.15 -3.65 7.06
CA LEU A 113 0.75 -3.33 8.17
C LEU A 113 0.78 -1.83 8.49
N ILE A 114 0.82 -0.99 7.47
CA ILE A 114 0.79 0.47 7.67
C ILE A 114 -0.58 0.87 8.22
N GLN A 115 -1.67 0.28 7.73
CA GLN A 115 -3.01 0.52 8.25
C GLN A 115 -3.17 0.05 9.71
N SER A 116 -2.59 -1.09 10.09
CA SER A 116 -2.67 -1.56 11.49
C SER A 116 -1.82 -0.71 12.43
N SER A 117 -0.75 -0.09 11.92
CA SER A 117 0.14 0.79 12.71
C SER A 117 -0.55 2.01 13.33
N TYR A 118 -1.71 2.43 12.80
CA TYR A 118 -2.51 3.52 13.37
C TYR A 118 -3.17 3.13 14.70
N HIS A 119 -3.36 1.83 14.95
CA HIS A 119 -4.09 1.33 16.11
C HIS A 119 -3.20 0.53 17.07
N GLU A 120 -2.21 -0.18 16.54
CA GLU A 120 -1.40 -1.12 17.31
C GLU A 120 0.08 -1.03 16.92
N LEU A 121 0.96 -1.44 17.84
CA LEU A 121 2.39 -1.53 17.57
C LEU A 121 2.66 -2.74 16.67
N ILE A 122 3.32 -2.50 15.54
CA ILE A 122 3.72 -3.57 14.65
C ILE A 122 4.77 -4.46 15.33
N SER A 123 4.45 -5.74 15.40
CA SER A 123 5.31 -6.82 15.88
C SER A 123 5.45 -7.93 14.82
N GLU A 124 6.34 -8.87 15.08
CA GLU A 124 6.57 -10.01 14.19
C GLU A 124 5.36 -10.96 14.16
N LEU A 125 4.64 -11.06 15.28
CA LEU A 125 3.37 -11.80 15.36
C LEU A 125 2.28 -11.13 14.52
N SER A 126 2.08 -9.82 14.65
CA SER A 126 1.09 -9.10 13.83
C SER A 126 1.43 -9.13 12.34
N LEU A 127 2.72 -9.17 11.99
CA LEU A 127 3.16 -9.40 10.61
C LEU A 127 2.70 -10.77 10.13
N TRP A 128 2.91 -11.82 10.93
CA TRP A 128 2.48 -13.16 10.57
C TRP A 128 0.96 -13.26 10.44
N ASP A 129 0.19 -12.68 11.37
CA ASP A 129 -1.28 -12.68 11.30
C ASP A 129 -1.78 -12.05 9.99
N ILE A 130 -1.19 -10.92 9.58
CA ILE A 130 -1.51 -10.27 8.31
C ILE A 130 -1.12 -11.15 7.10
N ILE A 131 0.01 -11.86 7.18
CA ILE A 131 0.43 -12.80 6.13
C ILE A 131 -0.62 -13.93 5.99
N GLU A 132 -1.08 -14.51 7.10
CA GLU A 132 -2.12 -15.55 7.07
C GLU A 132 -3.43 -15.04 6.46
N ASP A 133 -3.80 -13.79 6.74
CA ASP A 133 -5.01 -13.16 6.22
C ASP A 133 -4.94 -12.80 4.72
N VAL A 134 -3.73 -12.62 4.17
CA VAL A 134 -3.52 -12.24 2.77
C VAL A 134 -3.22 -13.46 1.89
N VAL A 135 -2.52 -14.46 2.43
CA VAL A 135 -2.01 -15.58 1.65
C VAL A 135 -2.93 -16.79 1.81
N GLU A 136 -3.80 -16.99 0.81
CA GLU A 136 -4.76 -18.11 0.80
C GLU A 136 -4.10 -19.49 0.64
N ASP A 137 -2.92 -19.54 0.00
CA ASP A 137 -2.21 -20.78 -0.28
C ASP A 137 -1.42 -21.27 0.95
N GLN A 138 -1.95 -22.30 1.60
CA GLN A 138 -1.31 -22.94 2.77
C GLN A 138 0.10 -23.47 2.48
N TYR A 139 0.39 -23.88 1.25
CA TYR A 139 1.73 -24.33 0.90
C TYR A 139 2.74 -23.17 0.91
N LYS A 140 2.34 -21.97 0.47
CA LYS A 140 3.17 -20.77 0.60
C LYS A 140 3.44 -20.41 2.06
N LEU A 141 2.43 -20.49 2.92
CA LEU A 141 2.58 -20.27 4.37
C LEU A 141 3.57 -21.26 4.98
N TYR A 142 3.44 -22.55 4.65
CA TYR A 142 4.40 -23.58 5.04
C TYR A 142 5.83 -23.26 4.58
N LEU A 143 6.01 -22.85 3.32
CA LEU A 143 7.33 -22.49 2.80
C LEU A 143 7.92 -21.27 3.53
N LEU A 144 7.12 -20.24 3.79
CA LEU A 144 7.60 -19.04 4.50
C LEU A 144 8.11 -19.36 5.91
N LEU A 145 7.40 -20.21 6.65
CA LEU A 145 7.85 -20.66 7.97
C LEU A 145 9.18 -21.41 7.92
N ASN A 146 9.39 -22.22 6.88
CA ASN A 146 10.62 -23.02 6.77
C ASN A 146 11.81 -22.22 6.25
N GLU A 147 11.58 -21.18 5.43
CA GLU A 147 12.66 -20.36 4.86
C GLU A 147 13.07 -19.18 5.75
N ILE A 148 12.18 -18.68 6.59
CA ILE A 148 12.42 -17.50 7.44
C ILE A 148 12.42 -17.92 8.91
N ASN A 149 13.62 -18.06 9.47
CA ASN A 149 13.83 -18.56 10.84
C ASN A 149 13.07 -17.78 11.91
N GLU A 150 12.95 -16.46 11.76
CA GLU A 150 12.23 -15.63 12.74
C GLU A 150 10.76 -16.01 12.91
N PHE A 151 10.13 -16.57 11.86
CA PHE A 151 8.75 -17.04 12.01
C PHE A 151 8.66 -18.37 12.76
N GLN A 152 9.72 -19.17 12.80
CA GLN A 152 9.74 -20.43 13.56
C GLN A 152 9.75 -20.18 15.07
N ASP A 153 10.35 -19.07 15.50
CA ASP A 153 10.39 -18.66 16.90
C ASP A 153 8.99 -18.26 17.43
N ILE A 154 8.11 -17.82 16.52
CA ILE A 154 6.78 -17.28 16.83
C ILE A 154 5.70 -18.34 16.57
N ILE A 155 5.87 -19.14 15.52
CA ILE A 155 4.94 -20.18 15.08
C ILE A 155 5.62 -21.54 15.20
N PRO A 156 5.47 -22.23 16.37
CA PRO A 156 6.23 -23.44 16.67
C PRO A 156 5.78 -24.68 15.89
N ASP A 157 4.62 -24.66 15.23
CA ASP A 157 4.11 -25.79 14.46
C ASP A 157 3.78 -25.43 13.02
N ALA A 158 4.80 -25.47 12.16
CA ALA A 158 4.65 -25.28 10.72
C ALA A 158 3.81 -26.37 10.05
N ASN A 159 3.65 -27.55 10.67
CA ASN A 159 2.87 -28.64 10.08
C ASN A 159 1.36 -28.36 10.09
N ARG A 160 0.90 -27.30 10.78
CA ARG A 160 -0.51 -26.88 10.77
C ARG A 160 -1.03 -26.50 9.37
N TYR A 161 -0.13 -26.28 8.41
CA TYR A 161 -0.44 -25.97 7.01
C TYR A 161 -0.24 -27.14 6.05
N LEU A 162 0.21 -28.30 6.55
CA LEU A 162 0.27 -29.54 5.79
C LEU A 162 -1.05 -30.30 5.99
N ASN A 163 -1.90 -30.29 4.96
CA ASN A 163 -3.08 -31.16 4.86
C ASN A 163 -2.77 -32.40 4.03
#